data_AF-A0A534WL02-F1
#
_entry.id   AF-A0A534WL02-F1
#
_cell.length_a   1.000
_cell.length_b   1.000
_cell.length_c   1.000
_cell.angle_alpha   90.00
_cell.angle_beta   90.00
_cell.angle_gamma   90.00
#
_symmetry.space_group_name_H-M   'P 1'
#
loop_
_entity.id
_entity.type
_entity.pdbx_description
1 polymer ?
#
loop_
_entity_poly.entity_id
_entity_poly.type
_entity_poly.pdbx_seq_one_letter_code
_entity_poly.pdbx_strand_id
1 'polypeptide(L)'
;MDWDERFLRGDELHGYVPSPPLPHAIEGIAPGSALDLACGAGRHAIFLAEHGWKVHAIDGSRVGVQRMLDVAYKRGVSQRILGEVADIESPRFRIEGEHDLVCDFYFLHRPLFAQIRRALRPASQTTATARRS
;
A
#
# COMPACT_ATOMS: atom_id res chain seq x y z
N MET A 1 -0.36 16.68 9.72
CA MET A 1 -0.29 17.09 8.29
C MET A 1 -1.60 16.63 7.67
N ASP A 2 -2.31 17.50 6.96
CA ASP A 2 -3.56 17.13 6.29
C ASP A 2 -3.26 16.54 4.91
N TRP A 3 -3.38 15.22 4.77
CA TRP A 3 -3.15 14.54 3.50
C TRP A 3 -4.30 14.72 2.50
N ASP A 4 -5.54 14.89 2.97
CA ASP A 4 -6.69 15.15 2.09
C ASP A 4 -6.45 16.46 1.32
N GLU A 5 -6.01 17.51 2.00
CA GLU A 5 -5.70 18.79 1.36
C GLU A 5 -4.57 18.67 0.31
N ARG A 6 -3.52 17.91 0.61
CA ARG A 6 -2.41 17.68 -0.33
C ARG A 6 -2.87 16.94 -1.58
N PHE A 7 -3.64 15.87 -1.42
CA PHE A 7 -4.20 15.18 -2.56
C PHE A 7 -5.09 16.15 -3.33
N LEU A 8 -6.04 16.86 -2.71
CA LEU A 8 -6.91 17.82 -3.42
C LEU A 8 -6.14 18.82 -4.30
N ARG A 9 -4.97 19.29 -3.87
CA ARG A 9 -4.07 20.18 -4.65
C ARG A 9 -3.35 19.51 -5.83
N GLY A 10 -3.51 18.20 -6.01
CA GLY A 10 -2.86 17.43 -7.07
C GLY A 10 -1.44 16.97 -6.72
N ASP A 11 -1.04 17.02 -5.45
CA ASP A 11 0.30 16.62 -4.99
C ASP A 11 0.44 15.11 -4.93
N GLU A 12 0.42 14.48 -6.10
CA GLU A 12 0.82 13.09 -6.31
C GLU A 12 2.35 13.08 -6.40
N LEU A 13 3.00 13.16 -5.24
CA LEU A 13 4.47 13.35 -5.08
C LEU A 13 5.37 12.54 -6.03
N HIS A 14 4.87 11.43 -6.59
CA HIS A 14 5.59 10.55 -7.52
C HIS A 14 4.73 10.00 -8.67
N GLY A 15 3.55 10.58 -8.93
CA GLY A 15 2.56 9.99 -9.83
C GLY A 15 2.23 8.53 -9.50
N TYR A 16 2.00 7.72 -10.53
CA TYR A 16 1.68 6.28 -10.42
C TYR A 16 2.87 5.37 -10.76
N VAL A 17 4.10 5.85 -10.57
CA VAL A 17 5.31 5.03 -10.74
C VAL A 17 5.68 4.44 -9.37
N PRO A 18 5.80 3.11 -9.23
CA PRO A 18 6.18 2.51 -7.96
C PRO A 18 7.60 2.90 -7.56
N SER A 19 7.92 2.78 -6.28
CA SER A 19 9.30 2.98 -5.81
C SER A 19 10.16 1.81 -6.30
N PRO A 20 11.41 2.04 -6.75
CA PRO A 20 12.26 1.00 -7.33
C PRO A 20 12.43 -0.30 -6.51
N PRO A 21 12.43 -0.29 -5.16
CA PRO A 21 12.49 -1.53 -4.39
C PRO A 21 11.30 -2.47 -4.62
N LEU A 22 10.13 -1.95 -4.99
CA LEU A 22 8.92 -2.76 -5.13
C LEU A 22 8.95 -3.69 -6.34
N PRO A 23 9.22 -3.21 -7.58
CA PRO A 23 9.38 -4.11 -8.73
C PRO A 23 10.43 -5.21 -8.50
N HIS A 24 11.56 -4.86 -7.88
CA HIS A 24 12.61 -5.85 -7.58
C HIS A 24 12.16 -6.88 -6.54
N ALA A 25 11.42 -6.45 -5.51
CA ALA A 25 10.94 -7.35 -4.47
C ALA A 25 9.98 -8.43 -5.00
N ILE A 26 9.20 -8.15 -6.04
CA ILE A 26 8.23 -9.11 -6.59
C ILE A 26 8.75 -9.90 -7.81
N GLU A 27 9.99 -9.66 -8.23
CA GLU A 27 10.57 -10.31 -9.40
C GLU A 27 10.68 -11.83 -9.18
N GLY A 28 10.11 -12.61 -10.09
CA GLY A 28 10.09 -14.08 -9.97
C GLY A 28 9.14 -14.65 -8.90
N ILE A 29 8.35 -13.80 -8.24
CA ILE A 29 7.38 -14.21 -7.22
C ILE A 29 5.99 -14.35 -7.84
N ALA A 30 5.34 -15.50 -7.65
CA ALA A 30 3.96 -15.70 -8.05
C ALA A 30 3.03 -14.75 -7.26
N PRO A 31 2.10 -14.03 -7.91
CA PRO A 31 1.24 -13.07 -7.22
C PRO A 31 0.35 -13.72 -6.16
N GLY A 32 0.36 -13.13 -4.96
CA GLY A 32 -0.46 -13.55 -3.82
C GLY A 32 -1.32 -12.41 -3.26
N SER A 33 -1.47 -12.37 -1.94
CA SER A 33 -2.03 -11.20 -1.24
C SER A 33 -0.96 -10.19 -0.84
N ALA A 34 -1.26 -8.90 -0.99
CA ALA A 34 -0.40 -7.81 -0.58
C ALA A 34 -1.15 -6.82 0.32
N LEU A 35 -0.46 -6.29 1.31
CA LEU A 35 -0.90 -5.16 2.13
C LEU A 35 -0.06 -3.92 1.78
N ASP A 36 -0.72 -2.82 1.44
CA ASP A 36 -0.09 -1.52 1.17
C ASP A 36 -0.49 -0.51 2.26
N LEU A 37 0.42 -0.26 3.20
CA LEU A 37 0.20 0.63 4.34
C LEU A 37 0.58 2.07 3.99
N ALA A 38 -0.26 3.02 4.40
CA ALA A 38 -0.12 4.43 4.04
C ALA A 38 0.00 4.59 2.51
N CYS A 39 -0.92 3.94 1.79
CA CYS A 39 -0.85 3.75 0.34
C CYS A 39 -0.99 5.06 -0.47
N GLY A 40 -1.50 6.13 0.16
CA GLY A 40 -1.80 7.41 -0.47
C GLY A 40 -2.74 7.27 -1.66
N ALA A 41 -2.32 7.80 -2.82
CA ALA A 41 -3.03 7.61 -4.10
C ALA A 41 -2.76 6.25 -4.77
N GLY A 42 -2.07 5.33 -4.08
CA GLY A 42 -2.02 3.91 -4.44
C GLY A 42 -1.09 3.56 -5.60
N ARG A 43 0.01 4.30 -5.82
CA ARG A 43 0.99 3.96 -6.88
C ARG A 43 1.55 2.53 -6.75
N HIS A 44 1.69 2.02 -5.52
CA HIS A 44 2.16 0.66 -5.23
C HIS A 44 1.02 -0.34 -5.38
N ALA A 45 -0.13 -0.07 -4.75
CA ALA A 45 -1.33 -0.89 -4.91
C ALA A 45 -1.76 -1.11 -6.37
N ILE A 46 -1.79 -0.06 -7.19
CA ILE A 46 -2.15 -0.14 -8.61
C ILE A 46 -1.11 -0.95 -9.39
N PHE A 47 0.18 -0.69 -9.17
CA PHE A 47 1.25 -1.47 -9.80
C PHE A 47 1.15 -2.96 -9.47
N LEU A 48 0.95 -3.30 -8.19
CA LEU A 48 0.80 -4.69 -7.75
C LEU A 48 -0.44 -5.35 -8.38
N ALA A 49 -1.57 -4.63 -8.42
CA ALA A 49 -2.80 -5.12 -9.03
C ALA A 49 -2.65 -5.37 -10.54
N GLU A 50 -1.93 -4.51 -11.27
CA GLU A 50 -1.55 -4.71 -12.67
C GLU A 50 -0.69 -5.98 -12.87
N HIS A 51 0.10 -6.35 -11.86
CA HIS A 51 0.91 -7.58 -11.84
C HIS A 51 0.19 -8.77 -11.21
N GLY A 52 -1.14 -8.71 -11.07
CA GLY A 52 -1.97 -9.85 -10.67
C GLY A 52 -2.11 -10.07 -9.17
N TRP A 53 -1.51 -9.24 -8.32
CA TRP A 53 -1.65 -9.33 -6.87
C TRP A 53 -3.06 -8.91 -6.42
N LYS A 54 -3.52 -9.45 -5.29
CA LYS A 54 -4.71 -8.95 -4.59
C LYS A 54 -4.26 -8.03 -3.47
N VAL A 55 -4.61 -6.75 -3.55
CA VAL A 55 -4.07 -5.72 -2.66
C VAL A 55 -5.13 -5.23 -1.69
N HIS A 56 -4.80 -5.24 -0.40
CA HIS A 56 -5.48 -4.44 0.61
C HIS A 56 -4.67 -3.18 0.84
N ALA A 57 -5.23 -2.02 0.47
CA ALA A 57 -4.53 -0.74 0.51
C ALA A 57 -5.22 0.17 1.53
N ILE A 58 -4.46 0.60 2.54
CA ILE A 58 -4.98 1.35 3.69
C ILE A 58 -4.29 2.71 3.76
N ASP A 59 -5.05 3.78 3.92
CA ASP A 59 -4.51 5.12 4.17
C ASP A 59 -5.42 5.93 5.10
N GLY A 60 -4.86 6.92 5.81
CA GLY A 60 -5.65 7.85 6.61
C GLY A 60 -6.42 8.88 5.76
N SER A 61 -5.99 9.09 4.51
CA SER A 61 -6.60 10.02 3.57
C SER A 61 -7.73 9.37 2.76
N ARG A 62 -8.95 9.82 3.00
CA ARG A 62 -10.12 9.44 2.20
C ARG A 62 -9.98 9.89 0.76
N VAL A 63 -9.37 11.07 0.51
CA VAL A 63 -9.15 11.58 -0.84
C VAL A 63 -8.12 10.73 -1.59
N GLY A 64 -7.03 10.33 -0.93
CA GLY A 64 -6.01 9.45 -1.50
C GLY A 64 -6.61 8.11 -1.92
N VAL A 65 -7.35 7.46 -1.02
CA VAL A 65 -8.02 6.17 -1.29
C VAL A 65 -9.02 6.30 -2.45
N GLN A 66 -9.84 7.35 -2.49
CA GLN A 66 -10.79 7.52 -3.60
C GLN A 66 -10.07 7.66 -4.95
N ARG A 67 -8.97 8.43 -5.00
CA ARG A 67 -8.17 8.59 -6.23
C ARG A 67 -7.54 7.29 -6.69
N MET A 68 -6.99 6.51 -5.75
CA MET A 68 -6.47 5.18 -6.05
C MET A 68 -7.55 4.33 -6.72
N LEU A 69 -8.75 4.27 -6.14
CA LEU A 69 -9.86 3.47 -6.68
C LEU A 69 -10.30 3.96 -8.06
N ASP A 70 -10.39 5.28 -8.26
CA ASP A 70 -10.74 5.87 -9.56
C ASP A 70 -9.71 5.52 -10.66
N VAL A 71 -8.41 5.58 -10.33
CA VAL A 71 -7.35 5.21 -11.28
C VAL A 71 -7.32 3.71 -11.51
N ALA A 72 -7.46 2.90 -10.45
CA ALA A 72 -7.55 1.45 -10.58
C ALA A 72 -8.74 1.02 -11.47
N TYR A 73 -9.88 1.70 -11.36
CA TYR A 73 -11.02 1.50 -12.24
C TYR A 73 -10.68 1.83 -13.70
N LYS A 74 -10.10 3.00 -13.97
CA LYS A 74 -9.68 3.42 -15.32
C LYS A 74 -8.65 2.46 -15.95
N ARG A 75 -7.83 1.81 -15.13
CA ARG A 75 -6.83 0.81 -15.57
C ARG A 75 -7.36 -0.62 -15.59
N GLY A 76 -8.62 -0.85 -15.24
CA GLY A 76 -9.25 -2.17 -15.28
C GLY A 76 -8.79 -3.15 -14.20
N VAL A 77 -8.17 -2.65 -13.12
CA VAL A 77 -7.59 -3.48 -12.04
C VAL A 77 -8.30 -3.31 -10.69
N SER A 78 -9.38 -2.53 -10.63
CA SER A 78 -10.11 -2.25 -9.37
C SER A 78 -10.61 -3.51 -8.65
N GLN A 79 -10.95 -4.58 -9.37
CA GLN A 79 -11.38 -5.86 -8.78
C GLN A 79 -10.31 -6.56 -7.94
N ARG A 80 -9.06 -6.10 -8.03
CA ARG A 80 -7.92 -6.63 -7.28
C ARG A 80 -7.55 -5.76 -6.07
N ILE A 81 -8.21 -4.63 -5.86
CA ILE A 81 -7.86 -3.67 -4.81
C ILE A 81 -9.05 -3.53 -3.84
N LEU A 82 -8.80 -3.83 -2.58
CA LEU A 82 -9.63 -3.41 -1.46
C LEU A 82 -9.03 -2.13 -0.86
N GLY A 83 -9.70 -0.99 -1.04
CA GLY A 83 -9.31 0.28 -0.43
C GLY A 83 -9.98 0.49 0.92
N GLU A 84 -9.21 0.89 1.92
CA GLU A 84 -9.70 1.17 3.28
C GLU A 84 -9.18 2.52 3.78
N VAL A 85 -10.06 3.29 4.42
CA VAL A 85 -9.67 4.51 5.13
C VAL A 85 -9.58 4.21 6.62
N ALA A 86 -8.39 4.29 7.19
CA ALA A 86 -8.17 4.02 8.61
C ALA A 86 -7.05 4.89 9.20
N ASP A 87 -7.20 5.24 10.48
CA ASP A 87 -6.13 5.86 11.27
C ASP A 87 -5.12 4.78 11.69
N ILE A 88 -4.10 4.59 10.86
CA ILE A 88 -3.02 3.60 11.04
C ILE A 88 -2.11 3.95 12.24
N GLU A 89 -2.10 5.21 12.69
CA GLU A 89 -1.34 5.67 13.87
C GLU A 89 -2.11 5.44 15.19
N SER A 90 -3.40 5.08 15.10
CA SER A 90 -4.23 4.81 16.26
C SER A 90 -3.68 3.63 17.08
N PRO A 91 -3.62 3.71 18.42
CA PRO A 91 -3.26 2.57 19.26
C PRO A 91 -4.27 1.41 19.17
N ARG A 92 -5.45 1.65 18.59
CA ARG A 92 -6.48 0.64 18.34
C ARG A 92 -6.35 -0.04 16.99
N PHE A 93 -5.56 0.51 16.07
CA PHE A 93 -5.37 -0.06 14.73
C PHE A 93 -4.70 -1.43 14.82
N ARG A 94 -5.22 -2.39 14.05
CA ARG A 94 -4.70 -3.75 13.96
C ARG A 94 -4.59 -4.14 12.49
N ILE A 95 -3.44 -4.72 12.12
CA ILE A 95 -3.31 -5.38 10.83
C ILE A 95 -4.02 -6.74 10.92
N GLU A 96 -4.99 -6.96 10.05
CA GLU A 96 -5.75 -8.20 9.96
C GLU A 96 -5.17 -9.15 8.91
N GLY A 97 -5.26 -10.45 9.20
CA GLY A 97 -4.86 -11.52 8.29
C GLY A 97 -3.35 -11.67 8.08
N GLU A 98 -3.01 -12.52 7.13
CA GLU A 98 -1.64 -12.78 6.67
C GLU A 98 -1.51 -12.50 5.17
N HIS A 99 -0.40 -11.86 4.81
CA HIS A 99 -0.10 -11.37 3.46
C HIS A 99 1.21 -11.96 2.96
N ASP A 100 1.27 -12.25 1.67
CA ASP A 100 2.50 -12.71 1.01
C ASP A 100 3.51 -11.55 0.85
N LEU A 101 3.02 -10.31 0.76
CA LEU A 101 3.80 -9.09 0.67
C LEU A 101 3.22 -8.00 1.59
N VAL A 102 4.09 -7.27 2.31
CA VAL A 102 3.70 -6.03 3.00
C VAL A 102 4.58 -4.88 2.52
N CYS A 103 3.95 -3.79 2.07
CA CYS A 103 4.57 -2.55 1.62
C CYS A 103 4.43 -1.48 2.71
N ASP A 104 5.57 -0.91 3.12
CA ASP A 104 5.65 0.24 4.04
C ASP A 104 6.72 1.20 3.51
N PHE A 105 6.27 2.24 2.80
CA PHE A 105 7.13 3.17 2.07
C PHE A 105 6.89 4.61 2.53
N TYR A 106 7.97 5.32 2.86
CA TYR A 106 7.92 6.74 3.25
C TYR A 106 6.98 7.08 4.42
N PHE A 107 6.55 6.07 5.15
CA PHE A 107 5.82 6.14 6.40
C PHE A 107 6.69 5.53 7.51
N LEU A 108 6.62 6.08 8.71
CA LEU A 108 7.43 5.63 9.84
C LEU A 108 6.62 5.71 11.12
N HIS A 109 5.88 4.64 11.40
CA HIS A 109 5.20 4.45 12.68
C HIS A 109 5.71 3.17 13.36
N ARG A 110 6.73 3.33 14.21
CA ARG A 110 7.45 2.23 14.87
C ARG A 110 6.55 1.21 15.60
N PRO A 111 5.43 1.60 16.24
CA PRO A 111 4.52 0.64 16.86
C PRO A 111 3.95 -0.42 15.91
N LEU A 112 3.95 -0.19 14.59
CA LEU A 112 3.46 -1.17 13.61
C LEU A 112 4.46 -2.26 13.27
N PHE A 113 5.75 -2.08 13.55
CA PHE A 113 6.78 -3.02 13.08
C PHE A 113 6.53 -4.45 13.55
N ALA A 114 6.08 -4.63 14.79
CA ALA A 114 5.72 -5.94 15.32
C ALA A 114 4.49 -6.54 14.60
N GLN A 115 3.51 -5.70 14.25
CA GLN A 115 2.32 -6.14 13.51
C GLN A 115 2.67 -6.51 12.06
N ILE A 116 3.45 -5.68 11.36
CA ILE A 116 3.93 -5.91 9.99
C ILE A 116 4.66 -7.26 9.91
N ARG A 117 5.57 -7.52 10.84
CA ARG A 117 6.29 -8.81 10.89
C ARG A 117 5.37 -10.01 11.09
N ARG A 118 4.32 -9.86 11.90
CA ARG A 118 3.36 -10.93 12.19
C ARG A 118 2.34 -11.12 11.06
N ALA A 119 2.10 -10.08 10.27
CA ALA A 119 1.21 -10.10 9.12
C ALA A 119 1.85 -10.75 7.88
N LEU A 120 3.16 -11.01 7.87
CA LEU A 120 3.82 -11.71 6.76
C LEU A 120 3.63 -13.21 6.88
N ARG A 121 3.13 -13.83 5.81
CA ARG A 121 3.03 -15.29 5.71
C ARG A 121 4.44 -15.92 5.71
N PRO A 122 4.74 -16.90 6.59
CA PRO A 122 6.08 -17.47 6.74
C PRO A 122 6.68 -18.08 5.46
N ALA A 123 5.86 -18.64 4.58
CA ALA A 123 6.30 -19.36 3.38
C ALA A 123 6.64 -18.46 2.17
N SER A 124 6.36 -17.15 2.25
CA SER A 124 6.43 -16.21 1.11
C SER A 124 7.22 -14.93 1.41
N GLN A 125 7.85 -14.84 2.59
CA GLN A 125 8.32 -13.57 3.20
C GLN A 125 9.09 -12.66 2.24
N THR A 126 8.42 -11.61 1.77
CA THR A 126 9.02 -10.50 1.05
C THR A 126 8.56 -9.20 1.69
N THR A 127 9.51 -8.32 2.01
CA THR A 127 9.22 -6.95 2.47
C THR A 127 9.89 -5.97 1.54
N ALA A 128 9.16 -4.94 1.13
CA ALA A 128 9.70 -3.84 0.33
C ALA A 128 9.49 -2.56 1.13
N THR A 129 10.59 -1.87 1.45
CA THR A 129 10.57 -0.62 2.22
C THR A 129 11.47 0.42 1.59
N ALA A 130 11.12 1.69 1.73
CA ALA A 130 12.03 2.82 1.46
C ALA A 130 11.88 3.86 2.56
N ARG A 131 13.01 4.41 3.01
CA ARG A 131 13.04 5.50 3.99
C ARG A 131 13.10 6.84 3.26
N ARG A 132 12.47 7.88 3.80
CA ARG A 132 12.79 9.25 3.39
C ARG A 132 14.20 9.58 3.92
N SER A 133 15.07 10.06 3.04
CA SER A 133 16.35 10.69 3.39
C SER A 133 16.12 12.00 4.14
#